data_AF-A0A414KKC1-F1
#
_entry.id   AF-A0A414KKC1-F1
#
_cell.length_a   1.000
_cell.length_b   1.000
_cell.length_c   1.000
_cell.angle_alpha   90.00
_cell.angle_beta   90.00
_cell.angle_gamma   90.00
#
_symmetry.space_group_name_H-M   'P 1'
#
loop_
_entity.id
_entity.type
_entity.pdbx_description
1 polymer ?
#
loop_
_entity_poly.entity_id
_entity_poly.type
_entity_poly.pdbx_seq_one_letter_code
_entity_poly.pdbx_strand_id
1 'polypeptide(L)'
;MAGCNWWWTQATATVQENNAERIIISKSAAKEFVVGGTVSIGNANSLTSEGKANNDRGLSGLHAKANKVKITKIEDYDSNNAAVYVDNGGQKFSTAPTSVSGVTCETIISTMPWNTGGCDEVLGSCGSPVSNTSGKEPYILFGVEMSSGFWEPKGNTVMKIENHVMRPYICYDCTKMTTAGATTDDWIALGYAIPDNKGSWKYISKLGYSADDPEVRYPVEVAATSSTGYADGLYTENLETTGDSQREVLGSGNLSNGTVGGRRGAYLNDGLSNSDWSFAARLSACGRCGRKAAA
;
A
#
# COMPACT_ATOMS: atom_id res chain seq x y z
N MET A 1 0.03 -8.27 13.39
CA MET A 1 -0.78 -8.47 12.17
C MET A 1 0.06 -7.94 11.04
N ALA A 2 0.28 -8.74 9.99
CA ALA A 2 1.18 -8.38 8.89
C ALA A 2 0.61 -7.22 8.06
N GLY A 3 -0.70 -7.26 7.76
CA GLY A 3 -1.33 -6.38 6.79
C GLY A 3 -1.17 -6.91 5.36
N CYS A 4 -1.76 -6.20 4.41
CA CYS A 4 -1.57 -6.49 3.00
C CYS A 4 -0.25 -5.81 2.57
N ASN A 5 0.85 -6.53 2.66
CA ASN A 5 2.19 -6.06 2.33
C ASN A 5 2.97 -7.06 1.45
N TRP A 6 2.36 -8.20 1.12
CA TRP A 6 2.95 -9.28 0.32
C TRP A 6 1.89 -9.96 -0.55
N TRP A 7 1.28 -9.17 -1.44
CA TRP A 7 0.19 -9.61 -2.32
C TRP A 7 0.28 -8.96 -3.70
N TRP A 8 1.35 -9.28 -4.43
CA TRP A 8 1.71 -8.65 -5.69
C TRP A 8 1.58 -9.59 -6.91
N THR A 9 0.73 -10.61 -6.83
CA THR A 9 0.54 -11.58 -7.92
C THR A 9 -0.15 -10.98 -9.15
N GLN A 10 0.35 -11.33 -10.34
CA GLN A 10 -0.38 -11.19 -11.61
C GLN A 10 -0.47 -12.58 -12.25
N ALA A 11 -1.61 -12.88 -12.89
CA ALA A 11 -1.80 -14.15 -13.58
C ALA A 11 -2.50 -13.94 -14.92
N THR A 12 -2.07 -14.67 -15.93
CA THR A 12 -2.65 -14.62 -17.28
C THR A 12 -3.84 -15.57 -17.38
N ALA A 13 -4.84 -15.21 -18.17
CA ALA A 13 -5.92 -16.12 -18.52
C ALA A 13 -5.35 -17.38 -19.19
N THR A 14 -5.74 -18.57 -18.71
CA THR A 14 -5.35 -19.85 -19.30
C THR A 14 -6.43 -20.43 -20.21
N VAL A 15 -7.68 -20.00 -20.01
CA VAL A 15 -8.82 -20.32 -20.87
C VAL A 15 -9.50 -19.02 -21.29
N GLN A 16 -9.77 -18.91 -22.58
CA GLN A 16 -10.48 -17.76 -23.15
C GLN A 16 -11.99 -17.97 -22.99
N GLU A 17 -12.65 -16.99 -22.39
CA GLU A 17 -14.09 -16.92 -22.26
C GLU A 17 -14.58 -15.59 -22.84
N ASN A 18 -15.82 -15.60 -23.32
CA ASN A 18 -16.53 -14.40 -23.72
C ASN A 18 -17.76 -14.26 -22.85
N ASN A 19 -18.17 -13.01 -22.60
CA ASN A 19 -19.40 -12.70 -21.88
C ASN A 19 -19.43 -13.35 -20.47
N ALA A 20 -18.32 -13.24 -19.75
CA ALA A 20 -18.16 -13.77 -18.40
C ALA A 20 -17.72 -12.68 -17.41
N GLU A 21 -18.07 -12.86 -16.14
CA GLU A 21 -17.64 -12.01 -15.02
C GLU A 21 -16.64 -12.76 -14.14
N ARG A 22 -15.71 -13.43 -14.81
CA ARG A 22 -14.66 -14.24 -14.20
C ARG A 22 -13.47 -14.35 -15.14
N ILE A 23 -12.35 -14.79 -14.59
CA ILE A 23 -11.17 -15.17 -15.36
C ILE A 23 -10.71 -16.56 -14.94
N ILE A 24 -10.33 -17.38 -15.91
CA ILE A 24 -9.78 -18.72 -15.68
C ILE A 24 -8.27 -18.63 -15.68
N ILE A 25 -7.63 -19.01 -14.58
CA ILE A 25 -6.18 -18.98 -14.39
C ILE A 25 -5.69 -20.35 -13.91
N SER A 26 -4.37 -20.57 -13.87
CA SER A 26 -3.81 -21.81 -13.33
C SER A 26 -4.15 -21.98 -11.83
N LYS A 27 -4.32 -23.23 -11.38
CA LYS A 27 -4.52 -23.53 -9.95
C LYS A 27 -3.37 -23.07 -9.08
N SER A 28 -2.14 -23.06 -9.61
CA SER A 28 -0.98 -22.57 -8.87
C SER A 28 -1.09 -21.07 -8.60
N ALA A 29 -1.49 -20.29 -9.60
CA ALA A 29 -1.70 -18.85 -9.44
C ALA A 29 -2.91 -18.54 -8.56
N ALA A 30 -4.00 -19.31 -8.69
CA ALA A 30 -5.23 -19.10 -7.92
C ALA A 30 -5.03 -19.18 -6.39
N LYS A 31 -4.06 -19.97 -5.91
CA LYS A 31 -3.69 -20.04 -4.48
C LYS A 31 -3.14 -18.73 -3.92
N GLU A 32 -2.69 -17.84 -4.78
CA GLU A 32 -2.18 -16.54 -4.38
C GLU A 32 -3.26 -15.46 -4.28
N PHE A 33 -4.49 -15.74 -4.74
CA PHE A 33 -5.63 -14.85 -4.61
C PHE A 33 -6.47 -15.21 -3.39
N VAL A 34 -7.15 -14.21 -2.82
CA VAL A 34 -7.99 -14.36 -1.64
C VAL A 34 -9.38 -13.78 -1.92
N VAL A 35 -10.42 -14.50 -1.51
CA VAL A 35 -11.81 -14.02 -1.62
C VAL A 35 -11.96 -12.75 -0.76
N GLY A 36 -12.70 -11.77 -1.28
CA GLY A 36 -12.80 -10.43 -0.71
C GLY A 36 -11.72 -9.46 -1.19
N GLY A 37 -10.59 -9.97 -1.71
CA GLY A 37 -9.49 -9.15 -2.19
C GLY A 37 -9.83 -8.35 -3.45
N THR A 38 -9.12 -7.25 -3.65
CA THR A 38 -9.30 -6.35 -4.81
C THR A 38 -8.36 -6.69 -5.96
N VAL A 39 -8.89 -6.72 -7.17
CA VAL A 39 -8.14 -7.00 -8.40
C VAL A 39 -8.57 -6.09 -9.54
N SER A 40 -7.69 -5.93 -10.52
CA SER A 40 -8.05 -5.42 -11.85
C SER A 40 -7.81 -6.48 -12.91
N ILE A 41 -8.60 -6.43 -13.98
CA ILE A 41 -8.50 -7.32 -15.12
C ILE A 41 -8.40 -6.47 -16.38
N GLY A 42 -7.45 -6.82 -17.26
CA GLY A 42 -7.21 -6.10 -18.49
C GLY A 42 -6.08 -6.68 -19.32
N ASN A 43 -5.69 -5.97 -20.37
CA ASN A 43 -4.56 -6.32 -21.24
C ASN A 43 -3.62 -5.13 -21.30
N ALA A 44 -2.33 -5.40 -21.52
CA ALA A 44 -1.40 -4.31 -21.86
C ALA A 44 -1.90 -3.54 -23.09
N ASN A 45 -1.84 -2.21 -23.01
CA ASN A 45 -2.16 -1.28 -24.10
C ASN A 45 -0.93 -0.53 -24.62
N SER A 46 0.25 -0.87 -24.10
CA SER A 46 1.54 -0.32 -24.49
C SER A 46 2.61 -1.41 -24.37
N LEU A 47 3.78 -1.14 -24.96
CA LEU A 47 4.95 -2.00 -24.85
C LEU A 47 6.02 -1.36 -23.97
N THR A 48 6.84 -2.19 -23.34
CA THR A 48 8.07 -1.75 -22.70
C THR A 48 9.08 -1.29 -23.76
N SER A 49 10.17 -0.65 -23.34
CA SER A 49 11.29 -0.30 -24.22
C SER A 49 11.93 -1.51 -24.92
N GLU A 50 11.71 -2.72 -24.39
CA GLU A 50 12.16 -3.99 -24.98
C GLU A 50 11.15 -4.61 -25.95
N GLY A 51 10.03 -3.94 -26.24
CA GLY A 51 8.99 -4.44 -27.13
C GLY A 51 8.14 -5.57 -26.54
N LYS A 52 8.08 -5.71 -25.22
CA LYS A 52 7.20 -6.69 -24.53
C LYS A 52 5.92 -6.01 -24.06
N ALA A 53 4.84 -6.79 -23.89
CA ALA A 53 3.61 -6.29 -23.27
C ALA A 53 3.92 -5.60 -21.92
N ASN A 54 3.52 -4.33 -21.78
CA ASN A 54 3.73 -3.59 -20.55
C ASN A 54 2.61 -3.89 -19.55
N ASN A 55 2.92 -4.74 -18.56
CA ASN A 55 1.97 -5.23 -17.57
C ASN A 55 1.98 -4.42 -16.25
N ASP A 56 2.54 -3.21 -16.28
CA ASP A 56 2.55 -2.33 -15.12
C ASP A 56 1.12 -2.03 -14.64
N ARG A 57 0.90 -2.12 -13.33
CA ARG A 57 -0.41 -1.96 -12.67
C ARG A 57 -0.96 -0.54 -12.76
N GLY A 58 -0.13 0.46 -12.99
CA GLY A 58 -0.56 1.85 -13.15
C GLY A 58 -1.13 2.15 -14.54
N LEU A 59 -1.02 1.22 -15.49
CA LEU A 59 -1.48 1.45 -16.86
C LEU A 59 -2.97 1.16 -17.01
N SER A 60 -3.65 2.07 -17.69
CA SER A 60 -5.10 2.01 -17.93
C SER A 60 -5.57 0.69 -18.58
N GLY A 61 -4.75 0.09 -19.44
CA GLY A 61 -5.05 -1.17 -20.11
C GLY A 61 -5.31 -2.33 -19.13
N LEU A 62 -4.61 -2.36 -18.00
CA LEU A 62 -4.70 -3.42 -17.00
C LEU A 62 -5.98 -3.32 -16.15
N HIS A 63 -6.76 -2.25 -16.31
CA HIS A 63 -8.03 -2.01 -15.64
C HIS A 63 -9.24 -2.01 -16.59
N ALA A 64 -9.01 -2.19 -17.90
CA ALA A 64 -10.02 -1.91 -18.93
C ALA A 64 -11.22 -2.88 -18.93
N LYS A 65 -11.07 -4.09 -18.38
CA LYS A 65 -12.14 -5.10 -18.34
C LYS A 65 -12.85 -5.13 -16.99
N ALA A 66 -12.09 -4.98 -15.92
CA ALA A 66 -12.60 -4.77 -14.57
C ALA A 66 -11.59 -3.93 -13.77
N ASN A 67 -12.06 -2.89 -13.09
CA ASN A 67 -11.18 -1.94 -12.41
C ASN A 67 -11.39 -1.99 -10.90
N LYS A 68 -10.39 -2.50 -10.15
CA LYS A 68 -10.38 -2.56 -8.68
C LYS A 68 -11.68 -3.18 -8.13
N VAL A 69 -12.04 -4.32 -8.70
CA VAL A 69 -13.22 -5.11 -8.35
C VAL A 69 -12.89 -6.15 -7.26
N LYS A 70 -13.91 -6.56 -6.50
CA LYS A 70 -13.77 -7.54 -5.43
C LYS A 70 -13.83 -8.98 -5.98
N ILE A 71 -12.96 -9.86 -5.51
CA ILE A 71 -13.08 -11.30 -5.75
C ILE A 71 -14.24 -11.84 -4.90
N THR A 72 -15.22 -12.47 -5.53
CA THR A 72 -16.41 -13.02 -4.84
C THR A 72 -16.30 -14.51 -4.58
N LYS A 73 -15.60 -15.23 -5.46
CA LYS A 73 -15.46 -16.69 -5.38
C LYS A 73 -14.24 -17.17 -6.15
N ILE A 74 -13.58 -18.21 -5.64
CA ILE A 74 -12.56 -18.98 -6.35
C ILE A 74 -12.97 -20.44 -6.29
N GLU A 75 -13.09 -21.12 -7.43
CA GLU A 75 -13.45 -22.55 -7.47
C GLU A 75 -12.69 -23.30 -8.57
N ASP A 76 -12.65 -24.63 -8.46
CA ASP A 76 -12.07 -25.48 -9.50
C ASP A 76 -12.81 -25.33 -10.83
N TYR A 77 -12.06 -25.20 -11.93
CA TYR A 77 -12.60 -25.16 -13.29
C TYR A 77 -12.36 -26.48 -14.02
N ASP A 78 -11.11 -26.97 -14.01
CA ASP A 78 -10.72 -28.28 -14.54
C ASP A 78 -9.54 -28.87 -13.72
N SER A 79 -8.80 -29.82 -14.27
CA SER A 79 -7.65 -30.44 -13.57
C SER A 79 -6.50 -29.45 -13.30
N ASN A 80 -6.34 -28.44 -14.14
CA ASN A 80 -5.19 -27.53 -14.15
C ASN A 80 -5.56 -26.08 -13.79
N ASN A 81 -6.83 -25.71 -13.93
CA ASN A 81 -7.31 -24.35 -13.86
C ASN A 81 -8.36 -24.14 -12.75
N ALA A 82 -8.45 -22.88 -12.30
CA ALA A 82 -9.46 -22.39 -11.38
C ALA A 82 -10.15 -21.14 -11.97
N ALA A 83 -11.42 -20.99 -11.65
CA ALA A 83 -12.21 -19.82 -12.00
C ALA A 83 -12.18 -18.80 -10.86
N VAL A 84 -11.78 -17.56 -11.15
CA VAL A 84 -11.81 -16.43 -10.22
C VAL A 84 -12.94 -15.50 -10.63
N TYR A 85 -14.01 -15.48 -9.83
CA TYR A 85 -15.17 -14.62 -10.03
C TYR A 85 -14.96 -13.27 -9.36
N VAL A 86 -15.42 -12.21 -10.02
CA VAL A 86 -15.32 -10.85 -9.53
C VAL A 86 -16.69 -10.19 -9.47
N ASP A 87 -16.82 -9.15 -8.66
CA ASP A 87 -17.97 -8.24 -8.64
C ASP A 87 -17.66 -7.02 -9.51
N ASN A 88 -18.01 -7.10 -10.79
CA ASN A 88 -17.88 -6.04 -11.80
C ASN A 88 -19.25 -5.38 -12.08
N GLY A 89 -20.17 -5.43 -11.12
CA GLY A 89 -21.51 -4.85 -11.27
C GLY A 89 -22.34 -5.49 -12.38
N GLY A 90 -22.08 -6.76 -12.71
CA GLY A 90 -22.75 -7.47 -13.81
C GLY A 90 -22.17 -7.17 -15.20
N GLN A 91 -21.14 -6.32 -15.29
CA GLN A 91 -20.45 -6.07 -16.56
C GLN A 91 -19.56 -7.25 -16.92
N LYS A 92 -19.94 -7.92 -18.00
CA LYS A 92 -19.23 -9.09 -18.52
C LYS A 92 -18.15 -8.66 -19.51
N PHE A 93 -17.06 -9.42 -19.56
CA PHE A 93 -15.94 -9.15 -20.45
C PHE A 93 -15.50 -10.40 -21.21
N SER A 94 -14.63 -10.18 -22.21
CA SER A 94 -13.89 -11.24 -22.89
C SER A 94 -12.51 -11.39 -22.25
N THR A 95 -11.97 -12.60 -22.12
CA THR A 95 -10.58 -12.84 -21.73
C THR A 95 -9.65 -13.10 -22.92
N ALA A 96 -10.12 -12.86 -24.16
CA ALA A 96 -9.28 -12.92 -25.35
C ALA A 96 -8.10 -11.93 -25.26
N PRO A 97 -6.91 -12.31 -25.77
CA PRO A 97 -5.75 -11.42 -25.84
C PRO A 97 -5.99 -10.30 -26.85
N THR A 98 -5.25 -9.22 -26.70
CA THR A 98 -5.19 -8.10 -27.66
C THR A 98 -3.83 -8.08 -28.35
N SER A 99 -3.64 -7.16 -29.30
CA SER A 99 -2.34 -6.93 -29.92
C SER A 99 -1.96 -5.45 -29.86
N VAL A 100 -0.70 -5.18 -29.52
CA VAL A 100 -0.09 -3.85 -29.60
C VAL A 100 1.14 -3.96 -30.49
N SER A 101 1.12 -3.29 -31.64
CA SER A 101 2.22 -3.33 -32.62
C SER A 101 2.66 -4.75 -33.01
N GLY A 102 1.69 -5.68 -33.15
CA GLY A 102 1.95 -7.08 -33.51
C GLY A 102 2.37 -7.98 -32.34
N VAL A 103 2.54 -7.44 -31.13
CA VAL A 103 2.83 -8.22 -29.92
C VAL A 103 1.53 -8.63 -29.25
N THR A 104 1.36 -9.92 -28.97
CA THR A 104 0.21 -10.44 -28.22
C THR A 104 0.26 -9.97 -26.77
N CYS A 105 -0.84 -9.42 -26.29
CA CYS A 105 -1.02 -8.94 -24.92
C CYS A 105 -2.12 -9.77 -24.26
N GLU A 106 -1.73 -10.70 -23.39
CA GLU A 106 -2.67 -11.58 -22.68
C GLU A 106 -3.59 -10.81 -21.73
N THR A 107 -4.76 -11.39 -21.45
CA THR A 107 -5.62 -10.86 -20.39
C THR A 107 -5.04 -11.26 -19.05
N ILE A 108 -4.82 -10.30 -18.17
CA ILE A 108 -4.16 -10.48 -16.89
C ILE A 108 -5.09 -10.05 -15.77
N ILE A 109 -5.17 -10.86 -14.72
CA ILE A 109 -5.68 -10.44 -13.42
C ILE A 109 -4.51 -9.97 -12.55
N SER A 110 -4.64 -8.79 -11.97
CA SER A 110 -3.63 -8.15 -11.14
C SER A 110 -4.19 -7.89 -9.76
N THR A 111 -3.51 -8.35 -8.72
CA THR A 111 -3.81 -7.89 -7.35
C THR A 111 -3.67 -6.37 -7.27
N MET A 112 -4.60 -5.75 -6.57
CA MET A 112 -4.65 -4.31 -6.33
C MET A 112 -4.76 -4.05 -4.83
N PRO A 113 -4.44 -2.84 -4.36
CA PRO A 113 -4.71 -2.50 -2.98
C PRO A 113 -6.20 -2.72 -2.69
N TRP A 114 -6.49 -3.24 -1.49
CA TRP A 114 -7.84 -3.53 -1.06
C TRP A 114 -8.69 -2.27 -1.06
N ASN A 115 -9.91 -2.38 -1.60
CA ASN A 115 -10.95 -1.38 -1.38
C ASN A 115 -11.24 -1.29 0.13
N THR A 116 -11.54 -0.09 0.59
CA THR A 116 -11.95 0.14 1.98
C THR A 116 -13.20 -0.66 2.32
N GLY A 117 -13.29 -1.17 3.54
CA GLY A 117 -14.38 -2.06 3.97
C GLY A 117 -14.05 -3.54 3.78
N GLY A 118 -12.80 -3.87 3.44
CA GLY A 118 -12.31 -5.25 3.38
C GLY A 118 -12.41 -5.99 4.71
N CYS A 119 -12.52 -5.27 5.82
CA CYS A 119 -12.68 -5.81 7.16
C CYS A 119 -14.10 -5.62 7.76
N ASP A 120 -15.11 -5.20 6.99
CA ASP A 120 -16.45 -4.91 7.54
C ASP A 120 -17.11 -6.12 8.23
N GLU A 121 -16.78 -7.34 7.79
CA GLU A 121 -17.28 -8.60 8.36
C GLU A 121 -16.45 -9.10 9.56
N VAL A 122 -15.39 -8.38 9.96
CA VAL A 122 -14.57 -8.74 11.11
C VAL A 122 -15.29 -8.32 12.39
N LEU A 123 -15.81 -9.31 13.12
CA LEU A 123 -16.62 -9.09 14.33
C LEU A 123 -15.84 -8.52 15.52
N GLY A 124 -14.52 -8.62 15.51
CA GLY A 124 -13.65 -8.18 16.61
C GLY A 124 -13.17 -6.74 16.43
N SER A 125 -12.85 -6.08 17.55
CA SER A 125 -12.17 -4.77 17.53
C SER A 125 -10.74 -4.83 16.97
N CYS A 126 -10.18 -6.04 16.85
CA CYS A 126 -8.92 -6.34 16.20
C CYS A 126 -9.08 -7.64 15.41
N GLY A 127 -8.52 -7.72 14.21
CA GLY A 127 -8.58 -8.93 13.39
C GLY A 127 -8.37 -8.65 11.91
N SER A 128 -8.54 -9.68 11.10
CA SER A 128 -8.41 -9.63 9.64
C SER A 128 -9.51 -10.49 9.03
N PRO A 129 -9.98 -10.22 7.80
CA PRO A 129 -11.06 -10.99 7.18
C PRO A 129 -10.74 -12.49 7.05
N VAL A 130 -9.46 -12.85 6.86
CA VAL A 130 -9.05 -14.26 6.69
C VAL A 130 -7.82 -14.60 7.52
N SER A 131 -6.71 -13.85 7.39
CA SER A 131 -5.46 -14.18 8.04
C SER A 131 -4.69 -12.96 8.53
N ASN A 132 -4.24 -13.02 9.79
CA ASN A 132 -3.43 -11.96 10.38
C ASN A 132 -1.94 -12.01 9.99
N THR A 133 -1.50 -13.04 9.27
CA THR A 133 -0.07 -13.34 9.06
C THR A 133 0.30 -13.63 7.61
N SER A 134 -0.66 -13.73 6.69
CA SER A 134 -0.36 -14.15 5.31
C SER A 134 0.36 -13.07 4.50
N GLY A 135 0.23 -11.80 4.89
CA GLY A 135 0.67 -10.66 4.09
C GLY A 135 -0.32 -10.24 3.00
N LYS A 136 -1.49 -10.89 2.89
CA LYS A 136 -2.46 -10.70 1.80
C LYS A 136 -3.68 -9.87 2.17
N GLU A 137 -4.08 -9.88 3.43
CA GLU A 137 -5.29 -9.21 3.90
C GLU A 137 -4.98 -7.95 4.72
N PRO A 138 -5.85 -6.92 4.66
CA PRO A 138 -5.83 -5.83 5.64
C PRO A 138 -6.17 -6.35 7.04
N TYR A 139 -6.08 -5.47 8.02
CA TYR A 139 -6.57 -5.76 9.36
C TYR A 139 -7.24 -4.54 9.99
N ILE A 140 -8.12 -4.83 10.94
CA ILE A 140 -8.61 -3.87 11.91
C ILE A 140 -7.74 -3.93 13.15
N LEU A 141 -7.37 -2.76 13.67
CA LEU A 141 -6.75 -2.61 14.98
C LEU A 141 -7.47 -1.49 15.73
N PHE A 142 -8.08 -1.84 16.86
CA PHE A 142 -8.90 -0.94 17.67
C PHE A 142 -10.03 -0.25 16.89
N GLY A 143 -10.71 -1.01 16.03
CA GLY A 143 -11.83 -0.51 15.22
C GLY A 143 -11.42 0.33 13.99
N VAL A 144 -10.13 0.39 13.67
CA VAL A 144 -9.62 1.10 12.50
C VAL A 144 -9.03 0.11 11.50
N GLU A 145 -9.58 0.08 10.29
CA GLU A 145 -9.00 -0.65 9.16
C GLU A 145 -7.70 0.00 8.70
N MET A 146 -6.68 -0.80 8.43
CA MET A 146 -5.37 -0.34 7.95
C MET A 146 -4.61 -1.44 7.19
N SER A 147 -3.52 -1.02 6.55
CA SER A 147 -2.59 -1.85 5.78
C SER A 147 -3.28 -2.56 4.62
N SER A 148 -4.00 -1.79 3.79
CA SER A 148 -4.76 -2.26 2.64
C SER A 148 -3.95 -2.45 1.35
N GLY A 149 -2.62 -2.54 1.42
CA GLY A 149 -1.79 -2.80 0.23
C GLY A 149 -1.33 -1.55 -0.51
N PHE A 150 -1.46 -0.37 0.11
CA PHE A 150 -0.92 0.89 -0.38
C PHE A 150 -0.12 1.58 0.70
N TRP A 151 0.82 2.44 0.29
CA TRP A 151 1.44 3.42 1.15
C TRP A 151 0.38 4.35 1.72
N GLU A 152 0.33 4.44 3.05
CA GLU A 152 -0.60 5.30 3.78
C GLU A 152 0.09 6.62 4.18
N PRO A 153 -0.19 7.75 3.52
CA PRO A 153 0.23 9.06 3.99
C PRO A 153 -0.27 9.36 5.39
N LYS A 154 0.64 9.78 6.28
CA LYS A 154 0.29 10.38 7.56
C LYS A 154 0.19 11.89 7.37
N GLY A 155 -0.90 12.34 6.73
CA GLY A 155 -1.02 13.69 6.17
C GLY A 155 -0.89 14.86 7.14
N ASN A 156 -1.04 14.62 8.45
CA ASN A 156 -0.80 15.63 9.48
C ASN A 156 0.67 15.72 9.92
N THR A 157 1.55 14.91 9.35
CA THR A 157 2.97 14.88 9.68
C THR A 157 3.82 14.87 8.41
N VAL A 158 4.94 15.61 8.44
CA VAL A 158 5.94 15.62 7.38
C VAL A 158 7.32 15.48 7.98
N MET A 159 8.26 14.99 7.19
CA MET A 159 9.67 15.05 7.54
C MET A 159 10.30 16.26 6.87
N LYS A 160 11.09 17.02 7.62
CA LYS A 160 11.90 18.12 7.10
C LYS A 160 13.38 17.74 7.23
N ILE A 161 14.11 17.91 6.15
CA ILE A 161 15.56 17.72 6.08
C ILE A 161 16.18 19.12 6.08
N GLU A 162 17.00 19.40 7.09
CA GLU A 162 17.78 20.63 7.19
C GLU A 162 19.18 20.28 7.69
N ASN A 163 20.21 20.79 7.02
CA ASN A 163 21.61 20.53 7.36
C ASN A 163 21.90 19.02 7.50
N HIS A 164 21.42 18.21 6.53
CA HIS A 164 21.57 16.75 6.50
C HIS A 164 20.93 16.00 7.69
N VAL A 165 20.01 16.64 8.42
CA VAL A 165 19.26 16.02 9.52
C VAL A 165 17.77 16.01 9.19
N MET A 166 17.17 14.82 9.21
CA MET A 166 15.74 14.64 9.05
C MET A 166 15.02 14.70 10.40
N ARG A 167 13.96 15.52 10.51
CA ARG A 167 13.13 15.67 11.70
C ARG A 167 11.64 15.63 11.37
N PRO A 168 10.79 15.03 12.22
CA PRO A 168 9.36 15.07 12.01
C PRO A 168 8.74 16.37 12.52
N TYR A 169 7.74 16.83 11.77
CA TYR A 169 6.90 17.97 12.08
C TYR A 169 5.44 17.53 12.06
N ILE A 170 4.60 18.12 12.91
CA ILE A 170 3.15 17.88 12.95
C ILE A 170 2.37 19.18 12.76
N CYS A 171 1.28 19.10 12.00
CA CYS A 171 0.26 20.13 11.95
C CYS A 171 -1.04 19.57 12.54
N TYR A 172 -1.68 20.30 13.45
CA TYR A 172 -2.97 19.88 14.02
C TYR A 172 -4.16 20.48 13.29
N ASP A 173 -3.99 21.63 12.65
CA ASP A 173 -5.05 22.29 11.88
C ASP A 173 -5.08 21.73 10.46
N CYS A 174 -6.07 20.89 10.16
CA CYS A 174 -6.22 20.30 8.83
C CYS A 174 -6.43 21.34 7.72
N THR A 175 -6.90 22.55 8.05
CA THR A 175 -7.05 23.64 7.07
C THR A 175 -5.71 24.25 6.65
N LYS A 176 -4.64 23.95 7.40
CA LYS A 176 -3.27 24.42 7.15
C LYS A 176 -2.38 23.35 6.51
N MET A 177 -2.89 22.12 6.37
CA MET A 177 -2.18 21.04 5.69
C MET A 177 -2.15 21.32 4.19
N THR A 178 -1.05 21.91 3.74
CA THR A 178 -0.78 22.23 2.33
C THR A 178 0.46 21.48 1.86
N THR A 179 0.70 21.48 0.55
CA THR A 179 1.94 20.96 -0.04
C THR A 179 3.18 21.76 0.34
N ALA A 180 3.03 22.94 0.97
CA ALA A 180 4.14 23.70 1.53
C ALA A 180 4.72 23.04 2.80
N GLY A 181 3.98 22.15 3.46
CA GLY A 181 4.40 21.40 4.64
C GLY A 181 5.02 22.29 5.72
N ALA A 182 6.08 21.81 6.36
CA ALA A 182 6.84 22.46 7.44
C ALA A 182 7.68 23.68 7.01
N THR A 183 7.19 24.46 6.04
CA THR A 183 7.70 25.80 5.73
C THR A 183 6.88 26.92 6.39
N THR A 184 5.71 26.60 6.98
CA THR A 184 4.86 27.57 7.69
C THR A 184 4.97 27.40 9.20
N ASP A 185 4.63 28.46 9.94
CA ASP A 185 4.59 28.46 11.41
C ASP A 185 3.47 27.58 12.00
N ASP A 186 2.59 27.02 11.16
CA ASP A 186 1.51 26.11 11.58
C ASP A 186 2.02 24.69 11.93
N TRP A 187 3.29 24.38 11.59
CA TRP A 187 3.91 23.08 11.80
C TRP A 187 4.87 23.11 13.00
N ILE A 188 4.68 22.14 13.91
CA ILE A 188 5.44 22.02 15.15
C ILE A 188 6.55 20.98 14.97
N ALA A 189 7.79 21.35 15.27
CA ALA A 189 8.94 20.44 15.25
C ALA A 189 8.96 19.52 16.49
N LEU A 190 9.15 18.21 16.31
CA LEU A 190 9.06 17.23 17.40
C LEU A 190 10.39 16.95 18.13
N GLY A 191 11.45 17.73 17.87
CA GLY A 191 12.69 17.75 18.66
C GLY A 191 13.64 16.55 18.49
N TYR A 192 13.18 15.40 18.00
CA TYR A 192 14.03 14.23 17.72
C TYR A 192 14.38 14.10 16.22
N ALA A 193 15.40 13.29 15.92
CA ALA A 193 15.91 13.08 14.57
C ALA A 193 15.66 11.65 14.09
N ILE A 194 15.47 11.49 12.78
CA ILE A 194 15.31 10.20 12.12
C ILE A 194 16.69 9.65 11.71
N PRO A 195 16.95 8.34 11.88
CA PRO A 195 18.21 7.72 11.45
C PRO A 195 18.46 7.88 9.95
N ASP A 196 19.72 8.20 9.58
CA ASP A 196 20.18 8.17 8.20
C ASP A 196 20.54 6.73 7.78
N ASN A 197 19.66 6.12 6.99
CA ASN A 197 19.84 4.76 6.48
C ASN A 197 20.54 4.69 5.12
N LYS A 198 21.03 5.82 4.58
CA LYS A 198 21.87 5.84 3.37
C LYS A 198 21.23 5.17 2.15
N GLY A 199 19.93 5.40 1.93
CA GLY A 199 19.19 4.82 0.81
C GLY A 199 18.91 3.32 0.97
N SER A 200 18.67 2.86 2.19
CA SER A 200 18.40 1.44 2.46
C SER A 200 17.34 1.21 3.52
N TRP A 201 16.70 0.03 3.46
CA TRP A 201 15.77 -0.43 4.50
C TRP A 201 16.54 -0.97 5.71
N LYS A 202 16.16 -0.51 6.91
CA LYS A 202 16.66 -1.04 8.20
C LYS A 202 15.49 -1.28 9.16
N TYR A 203 15.60 -2.29 10.02
CA TYR A 203 14.51 -2.64 10.95
C TYR A 203 14.55 -1.78 12.21
N ILE A 204 13.38 -1.28 12.60
CA ILE A 204 13.21 -0.31 13.68
C ILE A 204 13.37 -0.99 15.04
N SER A 205 14.30 -0.51 15.86
CA SER A 205 14.47 -0.96 17.26
C SER A 205 13.80 -0.03 18.27
N LYS A 206 13.61 1.25 17.93
CA LYS A 206 13.05 2.25 18.86
C LYS A 206 12.30 3.37 18.15
N LEU A 207 11.22 3.84 18.78
CA LEU A 207 10.49 5.04 18.38
C LEU A 207 10.78 6.19 19.35
N GLY A 208 11.00 7.39 18.79
CA GLY A 208 11.08 8.64 19.53
C GLY A 208 9.70 9.20 19.86
N TYR A 209 9.67 10.21 20.74
CA TYR A 209 8.48 10.99 21.05
C TYR A 209 8.87 12.38 21.55
N SER A 210 7.99 13.36 21.37
CA SER A 210 8.00 14.63 22.09
C SER A 210 7.12 14.50 23.34
N ALA A 211 7.50 15.13 24.45
CA ALA A 211 6.66 15.14 25.65
C ALA A 211 5.35 15.89 25.44
N ASP A 212 5.36 16.91 24.58
CA ASP A 212 4.21 17.74 24.25
C ASP A 212 3.29 17.07 23.21
N ASP A 213 3.83 16.14 22.41
CA ASP A 213 3.13 15.43 21.33
C ASP A 213 3.43 13.92 21.36
N PRO A 214 3.10 13.21 22.46
CA PRO A 214 3.50 11.82 22.68
C PRO A 214 2.84 10.82 21.73
N GLU A 215 1.77 11.21 21.04
CA GLU A 215 1.07 10.41 20.03
C GLU A 215 1.87 10.26 18.73
N VAL A 216 2.75 11.21 18.40
CA VAL A 216 3.55 11.17 17.19
C VAL A 216 4.84 10.43 17.48
N ARG A 217 4.99 9.26 16.86
CA ARG A 217 6.10 8.35 17.15
C ARG A 217 6.69 7.79 15.87
N TYR A 218 7.91 8.25 15.58
CA TYR A 218 8.70 7.81 14.44
C TYR A 218 10.05 7.21 14.87
N PRO A 219 10.71 6.42 14.00
CA PRO A 219 11.96 5.74 14.35
C PRO A 219 13.08 6.70 14.78
N VAL A 220 13.82 6.30 15.82
CA VAL A 220 15.06 6.97 16.27
C VAL A 220 16.25 6.01 16.34
N GLU A 221 16.02 4.70 16.23
CA GLU A 221 17.06 3.67 16.17
C GLU A 221 16.60 2.50 15.27
N VAL A 222 17.55 1.91 14.53
CA VAL A 222 17.30 0.84 13.54
C VAL A 222 18.22 -0.38 13.68
N ALA A 223 18.43 -0.83 14.92
CA ALA A 223 19.31 -1.95 15.24
C ALA A 223 18.58 -3.32 15.34
N ALA A 224 17.36 -3.41 14.80
CA ALA A 224 16.52 -4.62 14.90
C ALA A 224 16.65 -5.55 13.67
N THR A 225 15.78 -6.56 13.62
CA THR A 225 15.64 -7.54 12.54
C THR A 225 14.17 -7.71 12.17
N SER A 226 13.86 -8.55 11.18
CA SER A 226 12.49 -8.94 10.82
C SER A 226 11.73 -9.71 11.91
N SER A 227 12.37 -10.02 13.04
CA SER A 227 11.78 -10.77 14.15
C SER A 227 12.05 -10.15 15.53
N THR A 228 12.70 -8.98 15.58
CA THR A 228 13.02 -8.26 16.83
C THR A 228 12.59 -6.80 16.72
N GLY A 229 12.55 -6.09 17.85
CA GLY A 229 12.09 -4.71 17.88
C GLY A 229 10.64 -4.59 17.42
N TYR A 230 10.38 -3.73 16.44
CA TYR A 230 9.05 -3.57 15.86
C TYR A 230 8.77 -4.52 14.69
N ALA A 231 9.78 -5.24 14.18
CA ALA A 231 9.71 -6.07 12.98
C ALA A 231 9.24 -5.33 11.71
N ASP A 232 9.28 -3.99 11.72
CA ASP A 232 8.92 -3.10 10.63
C ASP A 232 10.16 -2.29 10.18
N GLY A 233 10.18 -1.84 8.92
CA GLY A 233 11.32 -1.16 8.32
C GLY A 233 11.22 0.37 8.32
N LEU A 234 12.36 1.03 8.36
CA LEU A 234 12.57 2.44 8.03
C LEU A 234 13.42 2.53 6.76
N TYR A 235 13.01 3.37 5.82
CA TYR A 235 13.83 3.81 4.71
C TYR A 235 13.99 5.33 4.76
N THR A 236 15.23 5.79 4.67
CA THR A 236 15.56 7.18 4.34
C THR A 236 16.55 7.15 3.17
N GLU A 237 16.57 8.23 2.40
CA GLU A 237 17.66 8.47 1.45
C GLU A 237 19.00 8.67 2.17
N ASN A 238 20.06 8.90 1.40
CA ASN A 238 21.36 9.29 1.93
C ASN A 238 21.34 10.77 2.34
N LEU A 239 21.17 11.03 3.64
CA LEU A 239 21.04 12.38 4.15
C LEU A 239 22.34 13.19 3.97
N GLU A 240 23.50 12.54 4.00
CA GLU A 240 24.83 13.18 3.78
C GLU A 240 24.94 13.89 2.42
N THR A 241 24.20 13.42 1.40
CA THR A 241 24.22 13.99 0.05
C THR A 241 22.91 14.69 -0.33
N THR A 242 21.90 14.63 0.52
CA THR A 242 20.57 15.18 0.25
C THR A 242 20.50 16.63 0.72
N GLY A 243 19.99 17.51 -0.15
CA GLY A 243 19.76 18.91 0.18
C GLY A 243 18.49 19.13 1.01
N ASP A 244 18.39 20.32 1.57
CA ASP A 244 17.24 20.73 2.38
C ASP A 244 15.93 20.58 1.61
N SER A 245 14.99 19.85 2.20
CA SER A 245 13.75 19.46 1.53
C SER A 245 12.77 18.83 2.51
N GLN A 246 11.62 18.34 2.01
CA GLN A 246 10.61 17.67 2.82
C GLN A 246 10.23 16.32 2.22
N ARG A 247 9.81 15.40 3.09
CA ARG A 247 9.34 14.06 2.71
C ARG A 247 7.98 13.77 3.32
N GLU A 248 7.17 13.07 2.54
CA GLU A 248 5.92 12.51 3.02
C GLU A 248 6.21 11.34 3.97
N VAL A 249 5.36 11.18 4.98
CA VAL A 249 5.43 10.03 5.88
C VAL A 249 4.53 8.92 5.33
N LEU A 250 5.14 7.91 4.73
CA LEU A 250 4.42 6.80 4.11
C LEU A 250 4.52 5.55 4.99
N GLY A 251 3.38 5.12 5.51
CA GLY A 251 3.29 3.98 6.43
C GLY A 251 2.69 2.72 5.81
N SER A 252 2.61 1.64 6.62
CA SER A 252 2.02 0.33 6.30
C SER A 252 2.77 -0.50 5.25
N GLY A 253 3.23 0.08 4.16
CA GLY A 253 3.76 -0.67 3.02
C GLY A 253 2.68 -0.99 1.98
N ASN A 254 3.12 -1.13 0.73
CA ASN A 254 2.31 -1.57 -0.39
C ASN A 254 2.42 -3.09 -0.61
N LEU A 255 1.73 -3.57 -1.65
CA LEU A 255 1.63 -4.99 -2.02
C LEU A 255 2.96 -5.76 -2.13
N SER A 256 4.10 -5.10 -2.35
CA SER A 256 5.39 -5.76 -2.61
C SER A 256 6.46 -5.53 -1.55
N ASN A 257 6.16 -4.82 -0.46
CA ASN A 257 7.16 -4.48 0.56
C ASN A 257 7.67 -5.68 1.35
N GLY A 258 6.87 -6.73 1.52
CA GLY A 258 7.24 -7.89 2.33
C GLY A 258 7.53 -7.48 3.77
N THR A 259 8.54 -8.09 4.38
CA THR A 259 8.78 -8.03 5.84
C THR A 259 9.12 -6.65 6.38
N VAL A 260 9.43 -5.64 5.54
CA VAL A 260 9.66 -4.27 6.00
C VAL A 260 8.35 -3.47 6.12
N GLY A 261 7.28 -3.92 5.48
CA GLY A 261 5.95 -3.36 5.64
C GLY A 261 5.37 -3.69 7.01
N GLY A 262 4.45 -2.86 7.47
CA GLY A 262 3.76 -3.02 8.73
C GLY A 262 3.42 -1.67 9.36
N ARG A 263 2.76 -1.73 10.52
CA ARG A 263 2.13 -0.55 11.16
C ARG A 263 3.12 0.58 11.45
N ARG A 264 4.37 0.25 11.79
CA ARG A 264 5.45 1.21 12.07
C ARG A 264 6.41 1.38 10.89
N GLY A 265 6.16 0.67 9.78
CA GLY A 265 6.91 0.84 8.55
C GLY A 265 6.89 2.30 8.14
N ALA A 266 8.02 2.83 7.69
CA ALA A 266 8.17 4.22 7.29
C ALA A 266 9.07 4.33 6.06
N TYR A 267 8.47 4.71 4.93
CA TYR A 267 9.19 5.07 3.71
C TYR A 267 9.26 6.60 3.60
N LEU A 268 10.45 7.18 3.79
CA LEU A 268 10.64 8.62 3.93
C LEU A 268 11.51 9.20 2.81
N ASN A 269 11.28 8.77 1.57
CA ASN A 269 12.09 9.17 0.41
C ASN A 269 11.31 9.98 -0.62
N ASP A 270 9.97 9.91 -0.59
CA ASP A 270 9.15 10.62 -1.55
C ASP A 270 8.75 12.01 -1.04
N GLY A 271 8.68 12.97 -1.96
CA GLY A 271 8.20 14.32 -1.67
C GLY A 271 6.68 14.38 -1.49
N LEU A 272 6.18 15.52 -0.99
CA LEU A 272 4.76 15.74 -0.65
C LEU A 272 3.80 15.75 -1.86
N SER A 273 4.31 15.70 -3.08
CA SER A 273 3.52 15.71 -4.32
C SER A 273 3.59 14.38 -5.07
N ASN A 274 4.22 13.34 -4.49
CA ASN A 274 4.33 12.07 -5.20
C ASN A 274 2.94 11.43 -5.34
N SER A 275 2.71 10.81 -6.51
CA SER A 275 1.44 10.15 -6.79
C SER A 275 1.69 8.92 -7.64
N ASP A 276 1.14 7.80 -7.21
CA ASP A 276 1.23 6.51 -7.88
C ASP A 276 0.06 5.62 -7.42
N TRP A 277 -0.26 4.57 -8.18
CA TRP A 277 -1.38 3.67 -7.88
C TRP A 277 -1.27 2.98 -6.51
N SER A 278 -0.05 2.88 -5.98
CA SER A 278 0.26 2.28 -4.69
C SER A 278 0.18 3.27 -3.52
N PHE A 279 -0.35 4.49 -3.73
CA PHE A 279 -0.50 5.53 -2.72
C PHE A 279 -1.98 5.85 -2.54
N ALA A 280 -2.47 5.78 -1.30
CA ALA A 280 -3.83 6.21 -1.00
C ALA A 280 -3.97 6.63 0.46
N ALA A 281 -4.89 7.55 0.71
CA ALA A 281 -5.29 7.93 2.04
C ALA A 281 -6.47 7.08 2.50
N ARG A 282 -6.53 6.83 3.81
CA ARG A 282 -7.73 6.32 4.49
C ARG A 282 -8.18 7.33 5.53
N LEU A 283 -9.49 7.43 5.73
CA LEU A 283 -10.03 8.22 6.82
C LEU A 283 -9.67 7.53 8.15
N SER A 284 -9.02 8.28 9.05
CA SER A 284 -8.80 7.80 10.42
C SER A 284 -10.07 8.06 11.22
N ALA A 285 -10.95 7.07 11.31
CA ALA A 285 -12.26 7.19 11.97
C ALA A 285 -12.21 7.40 13.50
N CYS A 286 -11.03 7.51 14.12
CA CYS A 286 -10.99 7.65 15.56
C CYS A 286 -11.43 9.02 16.07
N GLY A 287 -11.43 10.11 15.27
CA GLY A 287 -11.91 11.44 15.70
C GLY A 287 -11.30 11.96 17.02
N ARG A 288 -10.26 11.30 17.51
CA ARG A 288 -9.62 11.48 18.80
C ARG A 288 -8.16 11.77 18.48
N CYS A 289 -7.89 13.02 18.12
CA CYS A 289 -6.54 13.53 18.35
C CYS A 289 -6.32 13.41 19.86
N GLY A 290 -5.20 12.80 20.26
CA GLY A 290 -4.88 12.54 21.67
C GLY A 290 -4.63 13.81 22.48
N ARG A 291 -4.76 14.99 21.87
CA ARG A 291 -4.68 16.27 22.56
C ARG A 291 -5.76 16.30 23.63
N LYS A 292 -5.33 16.44 24.89
CA LYS A 292 -6.21 16.94 25.94
C LYS A 292 -6.93 18.15 25.39
N ALA A 293 -8.25 18.23 25.59
CA ALA A 293 -8.95 19.49 25.49
C ALA A 293 -8.13 20.49 26.34
N ALA A 294 -7.66 21.56 25.73
CA ALA A 294 -6.98 22.63 26.46
C ALA A 294 -7.90 23.04 27.62
N ALA A 295 -7.33 23.13 28.82
CA ALA A 295 -8.04 23.58 30.01
C ALA A 295 -8.48 25.05 29.86
#